data_AF-A0A3A4K915-F1
#
_entry.id   AF-A0A3A4K915-F1
#
_cell.length_a   1.000
_cell.length_b   1.000
_cell.length_c   1.000
_cell.angle_alpha   90.00
_cell.angle_beta   90.00
_cell.angle_gamma   90.00
#
_symmetry.space_group_name_H-M   'P 1'
#
loop_
_entity.id
_entity.type
_entity.pdbx_description
1 polymer ?
#
loop_
_entity_poly.entity_id
_entity_poly.type
_entity_poly.pdbx_seq_one_letter_code
_entity_poly.pdbx_strand_id
1 'polypeptide(L)'
;MGPDSSPAREELELELVREVVLARRRMESLIRAALVLGAELMEHSGAATAERAARIMDHFAVDEDEVIRDPRAALRADLARDSEHERRFGRRRADSVESEQDRRRRRQSALLLEVRADLLALLRRCHQVRLERAALSDEIAKGLCEATDKLVLGADMATYDAWRRGLLLKLVEEPTPHGPPRVLATVDAGPGRAPLTVDWDSCERRLALVARLARAGLSPLVICDRLLADLSMSSPLRHSMR
;
A
#
# COMPACT_ATOMS: atom_id res chain seq x y z
N MET A 1 9.81 24.99 -42.02
CA MET A 1 8.45 24.86 -42.60
C MET A 1 7.83 23.63 -41.97
N GLY A 2 7.07 23.83 -40.89
CA GLY A 2 6.51 22.73 -40.08
C GLY A 2 5.36 22.04 -40.79
N PRO A 3 5.07 20.76 -40.47
CA PRO A 3 3.96 20.04 -41.07
C PRO A 3 2.65 20.59 -40.51
N ASP A 4 1.82 21.15 -41.39
CA ASP A 4 0.43 21.49 -41.10
C ASP A 4 -0.29 20.23 -40.59
N SER A 5 -0.73 20.26 -39.34
CA SER A 5 -1.70 19.30 -38.80
C SER A 5 -3.00 19.45 -39.58
N SER A 6 -3.50 18.36 -40.18
CA SER A 6 -4.79 18.36 -40.89
C SER A 6 -5.91 18.82 -39.94
N PRO A 7 -6.83 19.70 -40.35
CA PRO A 7 -7.89 20.25 -39.50
C PRO A 7 -8.74 19.17 -38.83
N ALA A 8 -8.96 18.03 -39.51
CA ALA A 8 -9.69 16.89 -38.95
C ALA A 8 -8.97 16.21 -37.77
N ARG A 9 -7.63 16.28 -37.72
CA ARG A 9 -6.83 15.77 -36.61
C ARG A 9 -6.91 16.71 -35.41
N GLU A 10 -6.91 18.01 -35.65
CA GLU A 10 -7.03 19.01 -34.58
C GLU A 10 -8.41 18.96 -33.92
N GLU A 11 -9.48 18.76 -34.70
CA GLU A 11 -10.85 18.58 -34.18
C GLU A 11 -10.96 17.32 -33.31
N LEU A 12 -10.39 16.20 -33.74
CA LEU A 12 -10.40 14.95 -32.97
C LEU A 12 -9.56 15.04 -31.69
N GLU A 13 -8.43 15.75 -31.72
CA GLU A 13 -7.63 16.05 -30.54
C GLU A 13 -8.38 16.96 -29.55
N LEU A 14 -9.13 17.94 -30.03
CA LEU A 14 -9.96 18.82 -29.18
C LEU A 14 -11.13 18.07 -28.55
N GLU A 15 -11.78 17.19 -29.30
CA GLU A 15 -12.86 16.34 -28.80
C GLU A 15 -12.36 15.38 -27.70
N LEU A 16 -11.21 14.73 -27.93
CA LEU A 16 -10.56 13.88 -26.93
C LEU A 16 -10.20 14.66 -25.66
N VAL A 17 -9.62 15.86 -25.80
CA VAL A 17 -9.28 16.72 -24.65
C VAL A 17 -10.54 17.09 -23.88
N ARG A 18 -11.64 17.44 -24.57
CA ARG A 18 -12.92 17.76 -23.95
C ARG A 18 -13.48 16.59 -23.16
N GLU A 19 -13.51 15.38 -23.74
CA GLU A 19 -14.01 14.18 -23.06
C GLU A 19 -13.18 13.85 -21.82
N VAL A 20 -11.85 13.91 -21.93
CA VAL A 20 -10.94 13.62 -20.82
C VAL A 20 -11.12 14.63 -19.68
N VAL A 21 -11.21 15.93 -19.99
CA VAL A 21 -11.42 16.98 -18.98
C VAL A 21 -12.78 16.83 -18.30
N LEU A 22 -13.85 16.56 -19.07
CA LEU A 22 -15.20 16.34 -18.52
C LEU A 22 -15.24 15.11 -17.61
N ALA A 23 -14.73 13.97 -18.08
CA ALA A 23 -14.68 12.73 -17.29
C ALA A 23 -13.91 12.94 -15.98
N ARG A 24 -12.78 13.63 -16.06
CA ARG A 24 -11.94 13.94 -14.90
C ARG A 24 -12.65 14.83 -13.89
N ARG A 25 -13.22 15.96 -14.33
CA ARG A 25 -13.93 16.89 -13.46
C ARG A 25 -15.17 16.24 -12.82
N ARG A 26 -15.90 15.40 -13.57
CA ARG A 26 -17.05 14.64 -13.05
C ARG A 26 -16.61 13.67 -11.96
N MET A 27 -15.51 12.96 -12.14
CA MET A 27 -14.96 12.06 -11.12
C MET A 27 -14.50 12.82 -9.87
N GLU A 28 -13.80 13.94 -10.02
CA GLU A 28 -13.36 14.77 -8.89
C GLU A 28 -14.54 15.36 -8.11
N SER A 29 -15.56 15.83 -8.83
CA SER A 29 -16.83 16.29 -8.26
C SER A 29 -17.52 15.22 -7.41
N LEU A 30 -17.66 14.00 -7.96
CA LEU A 30 -18.25 12.87 -7.24
C LEU A 30 -17.46 12.49 -5.98
N ILE A 31 -16.13 12.49 -6.05
CA ILE A 31 -15.27 12.22 -4.88
C ILE A 31 -15.47 13.29 -3.80
N ARG A 32 -15.49 14.57 -4.17
CA ARG A 32 -15.74 15.67 -3.22
C ARG A 32 -17.13 15.55 -2.60
N ALA A 33 -18.15 15.29 -3.40
CA ALA A 33 -19.51 15.07 -2.92
C ALA A 33 -19.59 13.89 -1.93
N ALA A 34 -18.94 12.77 -2.25
CA ALA A 34 -18.89 11.60 -1.39
C ALA A 34 -18.15 11.86 -0.07
N LEU A 35 -17.03 12.60 -0.09
CA LEU A 35 -16.27 12.95 1.11
C LEU A 35 -17.07 13.89 2.03
N VAL A 36 -17.74 14.90 1.47
CA VAL A 36 -18.60 15.82 2.23
C VAL A 36 -19.80 15.05 2.81
N LEU A 37 -20.45 14.20 2.02
CA LEU A 37 -21.54 13.36 2.50
C LEU A 37 -21.08 12.40 3.60
N GLY A 38 -19.90 11.78 3.45
CA GLY A 38 -19.31 10.91 4.45
C GLY A 38 -19.03 11.64 5.76
N ALA A 39 -18.47 12.86 5.69
CA ALA A 39 -18.25 13.70 6.86
C ALA A 39 -19.56 14.07 7.57
N GLU A 40 -20.60 14.46 6.80
CA GLU A 40 -21.91 14.81 7.37
C GLU A 40 -22.65 13.57 7.94
N LEU A 41 -22.50 12.39 7.33
CA LEU A 41 -23.07 11.12 7.80
C LEU A 41 -22.44 10.64 9.12
N MET A 42 -21.16 10.92 9.35
CA MET A 42 -20.54 10.63 10.64
C MET A 42 -21.15 11.47 11.79
N GLU A 43 -21.90 12.53 11.48
CA GLU A 43 -22.52 13.43 12.44
C GLU A 43 -24.05 13.26 12.55
N HIS A 44 -24.73 12.55 11.63
CA HIS A 44 -26.20 12.50 11.56
C HIS A 44 -26.78 11.18 10.99
N SER A 45 -27.99 10.77 11.41
CA SER A 45 -28.76 9.67 10.79
C SER A 45 -30.18 10.10 10.36
N GLY A 46 -30.62 9.77 9.14
CA GLY A 46 -32.01 9.93 8.69
C GLY A 46 -32.24 10.32 7.22
N ALA A 47 -33.52 10.55 6.87
CA ALA A 47 -33.99 10.94 5.53
C ALA A 47 -33.55 12.35 5.08
N ALA A 48 -33.21 13.23 6.05
CA ALA A 48 -32.61 14.54 5.78
C ALA A 48 -31.27 14.43 5.03
N THR A 49 -30.57 13.30 5.17
CA THR A 49 -29.28 13.07 4.53
C THR A 49 -29.39 12.84 3.03
N ALA A 50 -30.50 12.31 2.51
CA ALA A 50 -30.68 12.09 1.08
C ALA A 50 -30.90 13.41 0.30
N GLU A 51 -31.77 14.28 0.81
CA GLU A 51 -31.98 15.63 0.24
C GLU A 51 -30.72 16.48 0.35
N ARG A 52 -29.96 16.29 1.44
CA ARG A 52 -28.67 16.94 1.62
C ARG A 52 -27.60 16.40 0.67
N ALA A 53 -27.54 15.10 0.44
CA ALA A 53 -26.67 14.48 -0.55
C ALA A 53 -26.95 15.04 -1.96
N ALA A 54 -28.23 15.21 -2.32
CA ALA A 54 -28.61 15.82 -3.60
C ALA A 54 -28.06 17.26 -3.73
N ARG A 55 -28.25 18.10 -2.71
CA ARG A 55 -27.70 19.48 -2.69
C ARG A 55 -26.18 19.51 -2.77
N ILE A 56 -25.50 18.56 -2.14
CA ILE A 56 -24.04 18.43 -2.20
C ILE A 56 -23.60 18.06 -3.62
N MET A 57 -24.26 17.07 -4.24
CA MET A 57 -23.96 16.68 -5.61
C MET A 57 -24.19 17.83 -6.60
N ASP A 58 -25.29 18.58 -6.45
CA ASP A 58 -25.58 19.76 -7.28
C ASP A 58 -24.54 20.87 -7.09
N HIS A 59 -24.07 21.09 -5.85
CA HIS A 59 -23.04 22.09 -5.56
C HIS A 59 -21.70 21.77 -6.24
N PHE A 60 -21.39 20.48 -6.41
CA PHE A 60 -20.19 20.04 -7.09
C PHE A 60 -20.40 19.76 -8.59
N ALA A 61 -21.59 19.99 -9.14
CA ALA A 61 -21.86 19.73 -10.56
C ALA A 61 -20.85 20.47 -11.46
N VAL A 62 -20.36 19.75 -12.48
CA VAL A 62 -19.39 20.30 -13.42
C VAL A 62 -20.10 21.23 -14.38
N ASP A 63 -19.60 22.47 -14.53
CA ASP A 63 -20.02 23.35 -15.62
C ASP A 63 -19.44 22.82 -16.93
N GLU A 64 -20.25 22.06 -17.66
CA GLU A 64 -19.84 21.45 -18.93
C GLU A 64 -19.72 22.50 -20.05
N ASP A 65 -20.47 23.60 -19.96
CA ASP A 65 -20.45 24.67 -20.96
C ASP A 65 -19.12 25.43 -20.92
N GLU A 66 -18.48 25.54 -19.75
CA GLU A 66 -17.11 26.06 -19.62
C GLU A 66 -16.11 25.19 -20.40
N VAL A 67 -16.22 23.87 -20.30
CA VAL A 67 -15.29 22.92 -20.95
C VAL A 67 -15.56 22.82 -22.46
N ILE A 68 -16.83 22.94 -22.88
CA ILE A 68 -17.22 22.98 -24.29
C ILE A 68 -16.63 24.21 -24.99
N ARG A 69 -16.62 25.35 -24.30
CA ARG A 69 -16.18 26.63 -24.87
C ARG A 69 -14.67 26.69 -25.10
N ASP A 70 -13.86 26.16 -24.19
CA ASP A 70 -12.40 26.06 -24.37
C ASP A 70 -11.80 24.85 -23.60
N PRO A 71 -11.74 23.67 -24.24
CA PRO A 71 -11.20 22.45 -23.63
C PRO A 71 -9.73 22.59 -23.23
N ARG A 72 -8.94 23.36 -24.00
CA ARG A 72 -7.49 23.51 -23.77
C ARG A 72 -7.22 24.47 -22.60
N ALA A 73 -8.01 25.53 -22.43
CA ALA A 73 -7.94 26.36 -21.23
C ALA A 73 -8.40 25.60 -19.99
N ALA A 74 -9.48 24.83 -20.09
CA ALA A 74 -9.97 24.00 -19.00
C ALA A 74 -8.90 22.99 -18.53
N LEU A 75 -8.23 22.32 -19.48
CA LEU A 75 -7.11 21.41 -19.18
C LEU A 75 -5.92 22.14 -18.52
N ARG A 76 -5.53 23.31 -19.03
CA ARG A 76 -4.42 24.10 -18.44
C ARG A 76 -4.76 24.53 -17.01
N ALA A 77 -6.00 24.94 -16.75
CA ALA A 77 -6.46 25.30 -15.41
C ALA A 77 -6.46 24.10 -14.46
N ASP A 78 -6.87 22.92 -14.94
CA ASP A 78 -6.82 21.67 -14.17
C ASP A 78 -5.37 21.30 -13.83
N LEU A 79 -4.45 21.35 -14.80
CA LEU A 79 -3.02 21.07 -14.57
C LEU A 79 -2.36 22.10 -13.65
N ALA A 80 -2.77 23.36 -13.70
CA ALA A 80 -2.29 24.39 -12.78
C ALA A 80 -2.79 24.14 -11.35
N ARG A 81 -4.06 23.77 -11.18
CA ARG A 81 -4.63 23.36 -9.88
C ARG A 81 -3.93 22.13 -9.33
N ASP A 82 -3.63 21.14 -10.16
CA ASP A 82 -2.85 19.97 -9.76
C ASP A 82 -1.46 20.36 -9.30
N SER A 83 -0.78 21.20 -10.07
CA SER A 83 0.56 21.68 -9.72
C SER A 83 0.55 22.45 -8.39
N GLU A 84 -0.50 23.22 -8.12
CA GLU A 84 -0.68 23.92 -6.86
C GLU A 84 -1.01 22.97 -5.70
N HIS A 85 -1.91 22.00 -5.90
CA HIS A 85 -2.18 20.94 -4.94
C HIS A 85 -0.92 20.13 -4.63
N GLU A 86 -0.15 19.72 -5.62
CA GLU A 86 1.11 19.01 -5.44
C GLU A 86 2.12 19.84 -4.64
N ARG A 87 2.20 21.15 -4.88
CA ARG A 87 3.04 22.08 -4.10
C ARG A 87 2.56 22.18 -2.65
N ARG A 88 1.25 22.31 -2.41
CA ARG A 88 0.66 22.45 -1.06
C ARG A 88 0.75 21.16 -0.24
N PHE A 89 0.56 20.01 -0.88
CA PHE A 89 0.66 18.69 -0.24
C PHE A 89 2.08 18.11 -0.25
N GLY A 90 3.09 18.90 -0.63
CA GLY A 90 4.50 18.53 -0.48
C GLY A 90 4.94 17.36 -1.36
N ARG A 91 4.28 17.12 -2.51
CA ARG A 91 4.85 16.27 -3.57
C ARG A 91 6.04 17.03 -4.18
N ARG A 92 7.19 16.93 -3.53
CA ARG A 92 8.48 17.26 -4.14
C ARG A 92 8.55 16.57 -5.49
N ARG A 93 8.84 17.35 -6.54
CA ARG A 93 9.26 16.86 -7.87
C ARG A 93 10.10 15.60 -7.72
N ALA A 94 9.78 14.60 -8.53
CA ALA A 94 10.45 13.31 -8.65
C ALA A 94 11.88 13.44 -9.22
N ASP A 95 12.73 14.25 -8.59
CA ASP A 95 14.17 14.34 -8.83
C ASP A 95 14.99 13.78 -7.63
N SER A 96 14.33 13.16 -6.64
CA SER A 96 15.07 12.42 -5.63
C SER A 96 15.62 11.15 -6.29
N VAL A 97 16.91 11.15 -6.61
CA VAL A 97 17.70 9.94 -6.83
C VAL A 97 17.24 8.92 -5.79
N GLU A 98 16.65 7.82 -6.27
CA GLU A 98 16.14 6.76 -5.40
C GLU A 98 17.22 6.40 -4.38
N SER A 99 16.94 6.59 -3.10
CA SER A 99 17.94 6.38 -2.07
C SER A 99 18.34 4.90 -2.05
N GLU A 100 19.58 4.58 -1.67
CA GLU A 100 19.98 3.18 -1.44
C GLU A 100 19.05 2.47 -0.45
N GLN A 101 18.46 3.23 0.48
CA GLN A 101 17.46 2.74 1.41
C GLN A 101 16.15 2.35 0.71
N ASP A 102 15.67 3.11 -0.27
CA ASP A 102 14.51 2.77 -1.10
C ASP A 102 14.77 1.50 -1.92
N ARG A 103 15.93 1.40 -2.55
CA ARG A 103 16.33 0.21 -3.31
C ARG A 103 16.40 -1.03 -2.42
N ARG A 104 16.95 -0.89 -1.21
CA ARG A 104 16.98 -1.97 -0.22
C ARG A 104 15.57 -2.39 0.19
N ARG A 105 14.68 -1.42 0.45
CA ARG A 105 13.28 -1.69 0.79
C ARG A 105 12.52 -2.39 -0.33
N ARG A 106 12.70 -1.98 -1.58
CA ARG A 106 12.10 -2.66 -2.75
C ARG A 106 12.58 -4.11 -2.86
N ARG A 107 13.89 -4.35 -2.71
CA ARG A 107 14.47 -5.70 -2.68
C ARG A 107 13.90 -6.55 -1.55
N GLN A 108 13.79 -6.01 -0.34
CA GLN A 108 13.18 -6.69 0.79
C GLN A 108 11.70 -7.00 0.54
N SER A 109 10.94 -6.04 0.01
CA SER A 109 9.52 -6.24 -0.32
C SER A 109 9.32 -7.33 -1.37
N ALA A 110 10.17 -7.37 -2.39
CA ALA A 110 10.15 -8.42 -3.41
C ALA A 110 10.43 -9.80 -2.80
N LEU A 111 11.44 -9.92 -1.93
CA LEU A 111 11.77 -11.16 -1.23
C LEU A 111 10.60 -11.64 -0.36
N LEU A 112 9.94 -10.75 0.36
CA LEU A 112 8.78 -11.09 1.19
C LEU A 112 7.60 -11.60 0.34
N LEU A 113 7.38 -10.99 -0.83
CA LEU A 113 6.36 -11.44 -1.78
C LEU A 113 6.71 -12.81 -2.38
N GLU A 114 7.98 -13.06 -2.69
CA GLU A 114 8.48 -14.35 -3.15
C GLU A 114 8.24 -15.45 -2.10
N VAL A 115 8.67 -15.22 -0.85
CA VAL A 115 8.46 -16.17 0.25
C VAL A 115 6.96 -16.46 0.45
N ARG A 116 6.10 -15.44 0.35
CA ARG A 116 4.65 -15.65 0.41
C ARG A 116 4.16 -16.52 -0.74
N ALA A 117 4.61 -16.27 -1.96
CA ALA A 117 4.22 -17.04 -3.13
C ALA A 117 4.63 -18.52 -3.00
N ASP A 118 5.83 -18.78 -2.50
CA ASP A 118 6.36 -20.14 -2.28
C ASP A 118 5.56 -20.90 -1.23
N LEU A 119 5.26 -20.27 -0.10
CA LEU A 119 4.44 -20.88 0.96
C LEU A 119 3.02 -21.17 0.46
N LEU A 120 2.42 -20.28 -0.32
CA LEU A 120 1.11 -20.55 -0.95
C LEU A 120 1.19 -21.69 -1.97
N ALA A 121 2.26 -21.76 -2.76
CA ALA A 121 2.48 -22.85 -3.71
C ALA A 121 2.66 -24.19 -2.99
N LEU A 122 3.39 -24.22 -1.87
CA LEU A 122 3.55 -25.38 -1.01
C LEU A 122 2.20 -25.89 -0.50
N LEU A 123 1.37 -25.00 0.06
CA LEU A 123 0.04 -25.38 0.55
C LEU A 123 -0.86 -25.94 -0.56
N ARG A 124 -0.80 -25.35 -1.77
CA ARG A 124 -1.54 -25.88 -2.94
C ARG A 124 -1.07 -27.28 -3.31
N ARG A 125 0.25 -27.52 -3.36
CA ARG A 125 0.81 -28.87 -3.63
C ARG A 125 0.37 -29.87 -2.57
N CYS A 126 0.48 -29.50 -1.30
CA CYS A 126 0.05 -30.36 -0.19
C CYS A 126 -1.44 -30.72 -0.26
N HIS A 127 -2.28 -29.76 -0.68
CA HIS A 127 -3.71 -30.01 -0.86
C HIS A 127 -4.02 -30.96 -2.03
N GLN A 128 -3.29 -30.85 -3.13
CA GLN A 128 -3.46 -31.70 -4.31
C GLN A 128 -3.09 -33.17 -4.06
N VAL A 129 -2.06 -33.42 -3.25
CA VAL A 129 -1.52 -34.77 -3.03
C VAL A 129 -2.27 -35.55 -1.94
N ARG A 130 -3.25 -34.93 -1.23
CA ARG A 130 -4.01 -35.55 -0.13
C ARG A 130 -3.12 -36.34 0.85
N LEU A 131 -2.07 -35.68 1.35
CA LEU A 131 -1.13 -36.28 2.30
C LEU A 131 -1.82 -36.65 3.61
N GLU A 132 -1.36 -37.74 4.24
CA GLU A 132 -1.67 -38.04 5.64
C GLU A 132 -1.13 -36.93 6.56
N ARG A 133 -1.73 -36.77 7.73
CA ARG A 133 -1.46 -35.63 8.64
C ARG A 133 0.01 -35.50 9.06
N ALA A 134 0.72 -36.62 9.25
CA ALA A 134 2.14 -36.62 9.61
C ALA A 134 3.01 -36.17 8.42
N ALA A 135 2.81 -36.77 7.24
CA ALA A 135 3.51 -36.40 6.01
C ALA A 135 3.26 -34.93 5.61
N LEU A 136 2.04 -34.44 5.82
CA LEU A 136 1.71 -33.02 5.62
C LEU A 136 2.52 -32.11 6.54
N SER A 137 2.66 -32.48 7.82
CA SER A 137 3.42 -31.69 8.79
C SER A 137 4.90 -31.62 8.42
N ASP A 138 5.48 -32.73 7.96
CA ASP A 138 6.89 -32.80 7.57
C ASP A 138 7.18 -31.98 6.30
N GLU A 139 6.30 -32.07 5.31
CA GLU A 139 6.43 -31.30 4.07
C GLU A 139 6.28 -29.79 4.32
N ILE A 140 5.35 -29.40 5.21
CA ILE A 140 5.22 -28.00 5.64
C ILE A 140 6.43 -27.55 6.44
N ALA A 141 6.97 -28.39 7.33
CA ALA A 141 8.18 -28.07 8.08
C ALA A 141 9.36 -27.82 7.15
N LYS A 142 9.54 -28.68 6.12
CA LYS A 142 10.57 -28.50 5.10
C LYS A 142 10.41 -27.20 4.33
N GLY A 143 9.22 -26.92 3.83
CA GLY A 143 8.97 -25.69 3.09
C GLY A 143 9.06 -24.42 3.97
N LEU A 144 8.76 -24.53 5.27
CA LEU A 144 9.03 -23.47 6.23
C LEU A 144 10.53 -23.22 6.42
N CYS A 145 11.35 -24.27 6.50
CA CYS A 145 12.80 -24.14 6.56
C CYS A 145 13.34 -23.42 5.31
N GLU A 146 12.92 -23.85 4.12
CA GLU A 146 13.30 -23.21 2.85
C GLU A 146 12.89 -21.73 2.82
N ALA A 147 11.68 -21.40 3.26
CA ALA A 147 11.21 -20.03 3.38
C ALA A 147 12.04 -19.21 4.38
N THR A 148 12.38 -19.78 5.55
CA THR A 148 13.22 -19.09 6.53
C THR A 148 14.65 -18.91 6.03
N ASP A 149 15.21 -19.86 5.29
CA ASP A 149 16.55 -19.74 4.70
C ASP A 149 16.61 -18.56 3.73
N LYS A 150 15.59 -18.38 2.90
CA LYS A 150 15.45 -17.20 2.04
C LYS A 150 15.39 -15.90 2.84
N LEU A 151 14.62 -15.88 3.93
CA LEU A 151 14.53 -14.70 4.80
C LEU A 151 15.87 -14.38 5.47
N VAL A 152 16.67 -15.39 5.84
CA VAL A 152 18.00 -15.21 6.45
C VAL A 152 18.95 -14.49 5.48
N LEU A 153 18.91 -14.80 4.19
CA LEU A 153 19.74 -14.13 3.17
C LEU A 153 19.45 -12.61 3.08
N GLY A 154 18.22 -12.19 3.36
CA GLY A 154 17.80 -10.79 3.34
C GLY A 154 17.87 -10.07 4.70
N ALA A 155 18.27 -10.77 5.76
CA ALA A 155 18.19 -10.31 7.14
C ALA A 155 19.51 -9.73 7.67
N ASP A 156 19.42 -8.59 8.36
CA ASP A 156 20.44 -8.11 9.28
C ASP A 156 20.29 -8.83 10.63
N MET A 157 21.26 -9.66 10.98
CA MET A 157 21.20 -10.49 12.18
C MET A 157 21.22 -9.68 13.48
N ALA A 158 21.76 -8.46 13.48
CA ALA A 158 21.70 -7.57 14.64
C ALA A 158 20.26 -7.08 14.87
N THR A 159 19.57 -6.71 13.80
CA THR A 159 18.15 -6.33 13.81
C THR A 159 17.25 -7.52 14.15
N TYR A 160 17.57 -8.72 13.67
CA TYR A 160 16.88 -9.96 14.08
C TYR A 160 17.01 -10.24 15.57
N ASP A 161 18.19 -10.07 16.15
CA ASP A 161 18.39 -10.26 17.59
C ASP A 161 17.57 -9.29 18.43
N ALA A 162 17.44 -8.04 17.98
CA ALA A 162 16.56 -7.06 18.60
C ALA A 162 15.09 -7.52 18.53
N TRP A 163 14.60 -7.95 17.36
CA TRP A 163 13.23 -8.48 17.21
C TRP A 163 12.97 -9.75 18.01
N ARG A 164 13.97 -10.62 18.14
CA ARG A 164 13.87 -11.91 18.85
C ARG A 164 13.74 -11.73 20.37
N ARG A 165 14.37 -10.67 20.92
CA ARG A 165 14.44 -10.39 22.36
C ARG A 165 13.47 -9.30 22.81
N GLY A 166 13.23 -8.32 21.95
CA GLY A 166 12.63 -7.05 22.29
C GLY A 166 11.12 -7.04 22.34
N LEU A 167 10.60 -6.20 23.23
CA LEU A 167 9.22 -5.73 23.21
C LEU A 167 9.10 -4.61 22.17
N LEU A 168 7.99 -4.59 21.44
CA LEU A 168 7.63 -3.47 20.58
C LEU A 168 7.22 -2.30 21.48
N LEU A 169 7.95 -1.19 21.40
CA LEU A 169 7.72 0.00 22.23
C LEU A 169 6.85 1.03 21.52
N LYS A 170 7.07 1.21 20.21
CA LYS A 170 6.38 2.23 19.41
C LYS A 170 6.26 1.82 17.96
N LEU A 171 5.18 2.23 17.32
CA LEU A 171 5.05 2.26 15.87
C LEU A 171 4.90 3.71 15.40
N VAL A 172 5.58 4.05 14.31
CA VAL A 172 5.49 5.35 13.65
C VAL A 172 5.29 5.11 12.17
N GLU A 173 4.35 5.84 11.59
CA GLU A 173 4.19 5.85 10.13
C GLU A 173 4.89 7.05 9.54
N GLU A 174 5.67 6.80 8.49
CA GLU A 174 6.26 7.81 7.65
C GLU A 174 5.54 7.79 6.29
N PRO A 175 4.89 8.89 5.89
CA PRO A 175 4.31 8.97 4.56
C PRO A 175 5.43 8.82 3.53
N THR A 176 5.21 7.96 2.54
CA THR A 176 6.12 7.81 1.41
C THR A 176 5.58 8.59 0.21
N PRO A 177 6.43 9.22 -0.61
CA PRO A 177 5.96 9.95 -1.81
C PRO A 177 5.27 9.03 -2.82
N HIS A 178 5.63 7.74 -2.82
CA HIS A 178 5.13 6.72 -3.73
C HIS A 178 4.86 5.42 -2.96
N GLY A 179 3.59 5.02 -2.87
CA GLY A 179 3.18 3.73 -2.30
C GLY A 179 2.56 3.81 -0.90
N PRO A 180 2.39 2.66 -0.23
CA PRO A 180 1.86 2.62 1.13
C PRO A 180 2.82 3.30 2.13
N PRO A 181 2.31 3.81 3.27
CA PRO A 181 3.13 4.41 4.30
C PRO A 181 4.15 3.40 4.81
N ARG A 182 5.35 3.90 5.12
CA ARG A 182 6.40 3.12 5.74
C ARG A 182 6.12 3.05 7.22
N VAL A 183 6.08 1.85 7.78
CA VAL A 183 5.91 1.68 9.23
C VAL A 183 7.26 1.36 9.86
N LEU A 184 7.68 2.21 10.77
CA LEU A 184 8.85 2.03 11.61
C LEU A 184 8.41 1.52 12.98
N ALA A 185 9.18 0.56 13.49
CA ALA A 185 9.00 -0.05 14.78
C ALA A 185 10.18 0.29 15.67
N THR A 186 9.91 0.87 16.84
CA THR A 186 10.92 0.99 17.89
C THR A 186 10.81 -0.24 18.77
N VAL A 187 11.87 -1.05 18.80
CA VAL A 187 11.97 -2.27 19.60
C VAL A 187 12.99 -2.09 20.72
N ASP A 188 12.71 -2.70 21.86
CA ASP A 188 13.70 -2.80 22.93
C ASP A 188 14.88 -3.67 22.48
N ALA A 189 16.09 -3.13 22.49
CA ALA A 189 17.30 -3.86 22.12
C ALA A 189 17.87 -4.71 23.28
N GLY A 190 17.27 -4.62 24.47
CA GLY A 190 17.66 -5.35 25.67
C GLY A 190 18.53 -4.54 26.64
N PRO A 191 18.93 -5.15 27.78
CA PRO A 191 19.60 -4.44 28.87
C PRO A 191 20.93 -3.82 28.42
N GLY A 192 21.12 -2.55 28.77
CA GLY A 192 22.32 -1.79 28.43
C GLY A 192 22.38 -1.28 26.98
N ARG A 193 21.30 -1.42 26.20
CA ARG A 193 21.22 -0.92 24.83
C ARG A 193 20.08 0.08 24.66
N ALA A 194 20.29 1.09 23.83
CA ALA A 194 19.23 2.01 23.46
C ALA A 194 18.19 1.30 22.57
N PRO A 195 16.91 1.68 22.63
CA PRO A 195 15.89 1.18 21.72
C PRO A 195 16.30 1.35 20.26
N LEU A 196 16.02 0.34 19.44
CA LEU A 196 16.37 0.32 18.02
C LEU A 196 15.12 0.63 17.18
N THR A 197 15.23 1.56 16.24
CA THR A 197 14.16 1.82 15.27
C THR A 197 14.45 1.10 13.96
N VAL A 198 13.54 0.23 13.56
CA VAL A 198 13.69 -0.71 12.44
C VAL A 198 12.42 -0.72 11.60
N ASP A 199 12.53 -1.17 10.35
CA ASP A 199 11.36 -1.34 9.50
C ASP A 199 10.43 -2.44 10.05
N TRP A 200 9.12 -2.18 10.05
CA TRP A 200 8.12 -3.18 10.41
C TRP A 200 8.04 -4.28 9.36
N ASP A 201 8.10 -3.91 8.09
CA ASP A 201 8.04 -4.84 6.97
C ASP A 201 9.43 -5.41 6.64
N SER A 202 10.04 -6.06 7.63
CA SER A 202 11.39 -6.62 7.53
C SER A 202 11.43 -8.15 7.55
N CYS A 203 12.52 -8.74 7.07
CA CYS A 203 12.74 -10.21 7.09
C CYS A 203 13.00 -10.68 8.53
N GLU A 204 13.75 -9.88 9.29
CA GLU A 204 14.15 -10.08 10.67
C GLU A 204 12.96 -10.26 11.60
N ARG A 205 11.91 -9.42 11.46
CA ARG A 205 10.68 -9.54 12.24
C ARG A 205 9.98 -10.87 12.00
N ARG A 206 9.94 -11.32 10.74
CA ARG A 206 9.27 -12.57 10.33
C ARG A 206 10.04 -13.81 10.76
N LEU A 207 11.36 -13.76 10.66
CA LEU A 207 12.23 -14.75 11.28
C LEU A 207 12.02 -14.83 12.79
N ALA A 208 11.96 -13.68 13.48
CA ALA A 208 11.74 -13.64 14.92
C ALA A 208 10.34 -14.15 15.32
N LEU A 209 9.32 -13.91 14.48
CA LEU A 209 7.99 -14.52 14.63
C LEU A 209 8.09 -16.05 14.55
N VAL A 210 8.64 -16.59 13.46
CA VAL A 210 8.78 -18.05 13.27
C VAL A 210 9.56 -18.67 14.43
N ALA A 211 10.69 -18.10 14.82
CA ALA A 211 11.50 -18.59 15.93
C ALA A 211 10.79 -18.54 17.29
N ARG A 212 9.89 -17.58 17.53
CA ARG A 212 9.06 -17.54 18.75
C ARG A 212 8.00 -18.62 18.75
N LEU A 213 7.30 -18.79 17.63
CA LEU A 213 6.24 -19.79 17.50
C LEU A 213 6.81 -21.22 17.59
N ALA A 214 7.96 -21.47 16.95
CA ALA A 214 8.66 -22.75 17.04
C ALA A 214 9.12 -23.06 18.47
N ARG A 215 9.69 -22.08 19.19
CA ARG A 215 10.07 -22.24 20.60
C ARG A 215 8.88 -22.49 21.53
N ALA A 216 7.71 -21.98 21.16
CA ALA A 216 6.45 -22.24 21.88
C ALA A 216 5.86 -23.63 21.56
N GLY A 217 6.52 -24.44 20.72
CA GLY A 217 6.06 -25.78 20.37
C GLY A 217 4.86 -25.79 19.43
N LEU A 218 4.60 -24.71 18.69
CA LEU A 218 3.50 -24.67 17.72
C LEU A 218 3.82 -25.52 16.50
N SER A 219 2.78 -26.13 15.92
CA SER A 219 2.94 -27.01 14.76
C SER A 219 3.37 -26.23 13.50
N PRO A 220 4.10 -26.87 12.57
CA PRO A 220 4.51 -26.23 11.31
C PRO A 220 3.35 -25.61 10.54
N LEU A 221 2.19 -26.27 10.52
CA LEU A 221 0.99 -25.73 9.86
C LEU A 221 0.55 -24.39 10.48
N VAL A 222 0.52 -24.28 11.81
CA VAL A 222 0.13 -23.04 12.52
C VAL A 222 1.17 -21.94 12.30
N ILE A 223 2.46 -22.30 12.29
CA ILE A 223 3.54 -21.35 12.00
C ILE A 223 3.40 -20.81 10.57
N CYS A 224 3.16 -21.68 9.60
CA CYS A 224 2.99 -21.33 8.20
C CYS A 224 1.79 -20.41 7.98
N ASP A 225 0.63 -20.77 8.55
CA ASP A 225 -0.58 -19.92 8.49
C ASP A 225 -0.33 -18.54 9.10
N ARG A 226 0.31 -18.49 10.29
CA ARG A 226 0.59 -17.23 10.96
C ARG A 226 1.59 -16.36 10.19
N LEU A 227 2.59 -16.98 9.56
CA LEU A 227 3.56 -16.28 8.71
C LEU A 227 2.89 -15.77 7.43
N LEU A 228 2.03 -16.56 6.79
CA LEU A 228 1.27 -16.14 5.60
C LEU A 228 0.31 -15.00 5.91
N ALA A 229 -0.35 -15.03 7.07
CA ALA A 229 -1.13 -13.92 7.56
C ALA A 229 -0.23 -12.68 7.71
N ASP A 230 0.89 -12.78 8.43
CA ASP A 230 1.80 -11.65 8.63
C ASP A 230 2.37 -11.06 7.32
N LEU A 231 2.68 -11.91 6.34
CA LEU A 231 3.15 -11.51 5.00
C LEU A 231 2.05 -10.86 4.16
N SER A 232 0.79 -11.24 4.38
CA SER A 232 -0.36 -10.66 3.68
C SER A 232 -0.83 -9.34 4.29
N MET A 233 -0.45 -9.06 5.54
CA MET A 233 -0.90 -7.92 6.35
C MET A 233 0.20 -6.84 6.45
N SER A 234 1.09 -6.74 5.45
CA SER A 234 2.19 -5.77 5.46
C SER A 234 1.65 -4.33 5.57
N SER A 235 2.06 -3.66 6.65
CA SER A 235 1.45 -2.50 7.36
C SER A 235 0.26 -2.79 8.31
N PRO A 236 0.44 -2.63 9.64
CA PRO A 236 -0.60 -2.82 10.65
C PRO A 236 -1.78 -1.83 10.53
N LEU A 237 -1.61 -0.68 9.85
CA LEU A 237 -2.72 0.26 9.63
C LEU A 237 -3.54 -0.02 8.37
N ARG A 238 -3.17 -0.98 7.51
CA ARG A 238 -4.12 -1.54 6.53
C ARG A 238 -5.39 -2.10 7.20
N HIS A 239 -5.34 -2.34 8.51
CA HIS A 239 -6.46 -2.79 9.33
C HIS A 239 -7.16 -1.71 10.15
N SER A 240 -6.59 -0.51 10.33
CA SER A 240 -7.31 0.56 11.05
C SER A 240 -8.32 1.31 10.19
N MET A 241 -8.30 1.07 8.87
CA MET A 241 -9.23 1.65 7.89
C MET A 241 -10.33 0.66 7.41
N ARG A 242 -10.50 -0.49 8.08
CA ARG A 242 -11.63 -1.42 7.88
C ARG A 242 -12.43 -1.53 9.17
#